data_AF-A0A968PUM9-F1
#
_entry.id   AF-A0A968PUM9-F1
#
_cell.length_a   1.000
_cell.length_b   1.000
_cell.length_c   1.000
_cell.angle_alpha   90.00
_cell.angle_beta   90.00
_cell.angle_gamma   90.00
#
_symmetry.space_group_name_H-M   'P 1'
#
loop_
_entity.id
_entity.type
_entity.pdbx_description
1 polymer ?
#
loop_
_entity_poly.entity_id
_entity_poly.type
_entity_poly.pdbx_seq_one_letter_code
_entity_poly.pdbx_strand_id
1 'polypeptide(L)'
;MQADEIELIGVNRRIDSPSGLFADVDTDATGRGGDIRILAANRLSVLDGAELSTDTFGEGDTGTLAISAGVVEVIGIDAEGNASAIGARVNPGATGDAQNLTIDAGRLVARDGGQISVSTAGAGNAGQLTVQANEIELIGVNPINGSPSGLFAVVVTDATGTDGSIDIQTNSLALTDGATIAANSDQAAPTQVTSTLMPAANCKLPIATSPLLLSVRREEPLISRRQPSSCVAMATSAPTSLVVLGEAATSPSPQILCLPLMTAIFSPLLTMGGVAMSLSTRLPSLVKTI
;
A
#
# COMPACT_ATOMS: atom_id res chain seq x y z
N MET A 1 3.29 -3.03 29.41
CA MET A 1 4.30 -4.06 29.74
C MET A 1 5.69 -3.44 29.67
N GLN A 2 6.60 -3.80 30.57
CA GLN A 2 8.00 -3.37 30.52
C GLN A 2 8.92 -4.57 30.75
N ALA A 3 9.90 -4.76 29.87
CA ALA A 3 10.90 -5.81 29.96
C ALA A 3 12.18 -5.39 29.23
N ASP A 4 13.25 -6.17 29.35
CA ASP A 4 14.44 -5.99 28.49
C ASP A 4 14.17 -6.50 27.07
N GLU A 5 13.55 -7.67 26.99
CA GLU A 5 13.21 -8.36 25.75
C GLU A 5 11.80 -8.93 25.83
N ILE A 6 11.05 -8.80 24.74
CA ILE A 6 9.71 -9.35 24.58
C ILE A 6 9.68 -10.11 23.26
N GLU A 7 9.31 -11.38 23.32
CA GLU A 7 9.24 -12.25 22.16
C GLU A 7 7.85 -12.90 22.10
N LEU A 8 7.16 -12.65 20.98
CA LEU A 8 5.89 -13.28 20.62
C LEU A 8 6.18 -14.20 19.44
N ILE A 9 5.89 -15.49 19.60
CA ILE A 9 6.11 -16.50 18.56
C ILE A 9 4.79 -17.17 18.25
N GLY A 10 4.40 -17.15 16.97
CA GLY A 10 3.22 -17.83 16.48
C GLY A 10 3.42 -19.33 16.54
N VAL A 11 2.54 -20.02 17.26
CA VAL A 11 2.49 -21.48 17.27
C VAL A 11 1.09 -21.96 16.97
N ASN A 12 0.70 -21.95 15.69
CA ASN A 12 -0.55 -22.59 15.31
C ASN A 12 -0.30 -24.00 14.77
N ARG A 13 -0.86 -25.00 15.45
CA ARG A 13 -0.96 -26.37 14.92
C ARG A 13 -2.38 -26.90 14.95
N ARG A 14 -3.39 -26.13 15.40
CA ARG A 14 -4.77 -26.66 15.49
C ARG A 14 -5.93 -25.71 15.87
N ILE A 15 -5.79 -24.40 16.09
CA ILE A 15 -6.92 -23.53 16.47
C ILE A 15 -6.75 -22.12 15.86
N ASP A 16 -7.80 -21.57 15.26
CA ASP A 16 -7.88 -20.34 14.44
C ASP A 16 -7.48 -19.00 15.13
N SER A 17 -6.61 -19.02 16.15
CA SER A 17 -6.18 -17.81 16.87
C SER A 17 -4.65 -17.68 16.88
N PRO A 18 -4.10 -16.53 16.47
CA PRO A 18 -2.67 -16.28 16.54
C PRO A 18 -2.20 -16.26 17.99
N SER A 19 -0.92 -16.57 18.20
CA SER A 19 -0.28 -16.34 19.50
C SER A 19 0.05 -14.87 19.63
N GLY A 20 -0.22 -14.23 20.77
CA GLY A 20 -0.09 -12.79 20.79
C GLY A 20 -0.48 -12.08 22.07
N LEU A 21 -0.49 -10.76 21.97
CA LEU A 21 -1.01 -9.84 22.97
C LEU A 21 -2.16 -9.04 22.35
N PHE A 22 -3.34 -9.21 22.92
CA PHE A 22 -4.59 -8.70 22.35
C PHE A 22 -5.27 -7.78 23.37
N ALA A 23 -5.80 -6.65 22.90
CA ALA A 23 -6.73 -5.82 23.65
C ALA A 23 -7.91 -5.42 22.75
N ASP A 24 -8.42 -6.42 22.06
CA ASP A 24 -9.38 -6.26 20.99
C ASP A 24 -10.82 -6.08 21.50
N VAL A 25 -11.69 -5.59 20.63
CA VAL A 25 -13.14 -5.61 20.80
C VAL A 25 -13.69 -6.83 20.05
N ASP A 26 -14.20 -7.82 20.79
CA ASP A 26 -14.75 -9.04 20.19
C ASP A 26 -16.02 -8.79 19.36
N THR A 27 -16.39 -9.77 18.54
CA THR A 27 -17.67 -9.79 17.83
C THR A 27 -18.84 -9.60 18.80
N ASP A 28 -19.85 -8.82 18.40
CA ASP A 28 -21.00 -8.42 19.21
C ASP A 28 -20.69 -7.60 20.47
N ALA A 29 -19.40 -7.27 20.73
CA ALA A 29 -19.03 -6.35 21.79
C ALA A 29 -19.19 -4.90 21.33
N THR A 30 -19.53 -4.04 22.29
CA THR A 30 -19.61 -2.58 22.07
C THR A 30 -18.59 -1.86 22.95
N GLY A 31 -17.99 -0.79 22.43
CA GLY A 31 -17.09 0.08 23.18
C GLY A 31 -15.67 0.09 22.61
N ARG A 32 -14.82 0.95 23.18
CA ARG A 32 -13.45 1.13 22.69
C ARG A 32 -12.53 -0.01 23.15
N GLY A 33 -11.69 -0.50 22.25
CA GLY A 33 -10.63 -1.47 22.51
C GLY A 33 -9.62 -0.96 23.55
N GLY A 34 -8.91 -1.89 24.18
CA GLY A 34 -7.92 -1.56 25.20
C GLY A 34 -6.64 -0.99 24.60
N ASP A 35 -6.00 -0.07 25.32
CA ASP A 35 -4.70 0.47 24.90
C ASP A 35 -3.56 -0.48 25.28
N ILE A 36 -2.62 -0.71 24.36
CA ILE A 36 -1.40 -1.48 24.64
C ILE A 36 -0.18 -0.58 24.59
N ARG A 37 0.60 -0.63 25.69
CA ARG A 37 1.90 0.04 25.78
C ARG A 37 3.01 -0.97 26.03
N ILE A 38 3.98 -1.01 25.13
CA ILE A 38 5.17 -1.86 25.19
C ILE A 38 6.41 -1.00 25.42
N LEU A 39 7.19 -1.36 26.44
CA LEU A 39 8.49 -0.78 26.74
C LEU A 39 9.52 -1.92 26.81
N ALA A 40 10.22 -2.19 25.71
CA ALA A 40 11.30 -3.17 25.68
C ALA A 40 12.64 -2.43 25.69
N ALA A 41 13.53 -2.68 26.64
CA ALA A 41 14.80 -1.92 26.67
C ALA A 41 15.69 -2.26 25.46
N ASN A 42 15.64 -3.52 24.98
CA ASN A 42 16.48 -4.00 23.90
C ASN A 42 15.67 -4.45 22.68
N ARG A 43 14.74 -5.39 22.82
CA ARG A 43 14.09 -6.03 21.66
C ARG A 43 12.63 -6.38 21.86
N LEU A 44 11.81 -6.10 20.85
CA LEU A 44 10.48 -6.66 20.64
C LEU A 44 10.50 -7.48 19.35
N SER A 45 10.22 -8.77 19.44
CA SER A 45 10.12 -9.67 18.28
C SER A 45 8.71 -10.25 18.19
N VAL A 46 8.08 -10.11 17.03
CA VAL A 46 6.78 -10.66 16.66
C VAL A 46 7.01 -11.57 15.46
N LEU A 47 6.99 -12.88 15.70
CA LEU A 47 7.53 -13.89 14.80
C LEU A 47 6.49 -14.95 14.43
N ASP A 48 6.66 -15.54 13.24
CA ASP A 48 5.99 -16.77 12.79
C ASP A 48 4.44 -16.76 12.89
N GLY A 49 3.81 -15.63 12.55
CA GLY A 49 2.36 -15.43 12.62
C GLY A 49 1.86 -14.99 13.99
N ALA A 50 2.74 -14.51 14.87
CA ALA A 50 2.33 -13.88 16.11
C ALA A 50 1.66 -12.52 15.87
N GLU A 51 0.83 -12.11 16.82
CA GLU A 51 0.10 -10.84 16.72
C GLU A 51 0.19 -9.97 17.98
N LEU A 52 0.29 -8.66 17.77
CA LEU A 52 0.14 -7.62 18.78
C LEU A 52 -0.95 -6.65 18.32
N SER A 53 -2.14 -6.75 18.89
CA SER A 53 -3.31 -6.03 18.35
C SER A 53 -4.18 -5.34 19.39
N THR A 54 -4.85 -4.31 18.92
CA THR A 54 -5.96 -3.61 19.60
C THR A 54 -7.14 -3.49 18.66
N ASP A 55 -7.41 -4.55 17.92
CA ASP A 55 -8.34 -4.63 16.81
C ASP A 55 -9.81 -4.50 17.27
N THR A 56 -10.71 -4.26 16.34
CA THR A 56 -12.16 -4.35 16.58
C THR A 56 -12.80 -5.30 15.59
N PHE A 57 -13.60 -6.24 16.11
CA PHE A 57 -14.47 -7.16 15.39
C PHE A 57 -15.96 -6.85 15.67
N GLY A 58 -16.24 -5.87 16.53
CA GLY A 58 -17.59 -5.48 16.98
C GLY A 58 -17.90 -4.02 16.66
N GLU A 59 -18.61 -3.35 17.58
CA GLU A 59 -18.98 -1.94 17.46
C GLU A 59 -18.18 -1.06 18.43
N GLY A 60 -17.15 -0.41 17.94
CA GLY A 60 -16.39 0.58 18.66
C GLY A 60 -14.98 0.73 18.14
N ASP A 61 -14.37 1.84 18.53
CA ASP A 61 -13.02 2.20 18.09
C ASP A 61 -11.99 1.19 18.62
N THR A 62 -10.94 0.98 17.84
CA THR A 62 -9.76 0.24 18.29
C THR A 62 -9.08 0.92 19.50
N GLY A 63 -8.20 0.19 20.18
CA GLY A 63 -7.28 0.79 21.14
C GLY A 63 -6.11 1.50 20.48
N THR A 64 -5.32 2.23 21.27
CA THR A 64 -4.04 2.78 20.83
C THR A 64 -2.89 1.84 21.13
N LEU A 65 -1.89 1.83 20.24
CA LEU A 65 -0.68 1.03 20.36
C LEU A 65 0.54 1.94 20.47
N ALA A 66 1.29 1.82 21.56
CA ALA A 66 2.52 2.57 21.76
C ALA A 66 3.68 1.63 22.09
N ILE A 67 4.67 1.58 21.19
CA ILE A 67 5.83 0.69 21.29
C ILE A 67 7.09 1.55 21.39
N SER A 68 7.92 1.26 22.39
CA SER A 68 9.29 1.79 22.49
C SER A 68 10.25 0.64 22.71
N ALA A 69 11.21 0.46 21.77
CA ALA A 69 12.18 -0.63 21.84
C ALA A 69 13.54 -0.30 21.19
N GLY A 70 14.63 -0.92 21.62
CA GLY A 70 15.90 -0.82 20.88
C GLY A 70 15.78 -1.35 19.44
N VAL A 71 15.14 -2.50 19.28
CA VAL A 71 14.83 -3.13 18.00
C VAL A 71 13.39 -3.64 18.01
N VAL A 72 12.66 -3.41 16.92
CA VAL A 72 11.34 -4.00 16.65
C VAL A 72 11.44 -4.87 15.41
N GLU A 73 11.08 -6.14 15.55
CA GLU A 73 11.08 -7.13 14.47
C GLU A 73 9.68 -7.70 14.28
N VAL A 74 9.15 -7.60 13.06
CA VAL A 74 7.89 -8.24 12.65
C VAL A 74 8.20 -9.14 11.47
N ILE A 75 8.32 -10.44 11.70
CA ILE A 75 8.93 -11.35 10.72
C ILE A 75 8.08 -12.60 10.54
N GLY A 76 7.91 -12.97 9.28
CA GLY A 76 7.39 -14.28 8.89
C GLY A 76 5.88 -14.41 8.96
N ILE A 77 5.45 -15.65 8.83
CA ILE A 77 4.06 -16.09 8.71
C ILE A 77 3.89 -17.40 9.47
N ASP A 78 2.65 -17.76 9.83
CA ASP A 78 2.34 -19.10 10.34
C ASP A 78 2.22 -20.14 9.19
N ALA A 79 1.85 -21.38 9.55
CA ALA A 79 1.70 -22.47 8.61
C ALA A 79 0.53 -22.29 7.63
N GLU A 80 -0.47 -21.50 8.02
CA GLU A 80 -1.65 -21.16 7.24
C GLU A 80 -1.43 -19.94 6.33
N GLY A 81 -0.30 -19.24 6.50
CA GLY A 81 0.06 -18.05 5.73
C GLY A 81 -0.43 -16.74 6.33
N ASN A 82 -0.87 -16.73 7.58
CA ASN A 82 -1.18 -15.51 8.31
C ASN A 82 0.12 -14.79 8.68
N ALA A 83 0.16 -13.48 8.44
CA ALA A 83 1.32 -12.65 8.72
C ALA A 83 1.56 -12.46 10.22
N SER A 84 2.83 -12.37 10.62
CA SER A 84 3.17 -11.70 11.87
C SER A 84 2.72 -10.24 11.80
N ALA A 85 1.98 -9.78 12.80
CA ALA A 85 1.29 -8.50 12.71
C ALA A 85 1.40 -7.64 13.98
N ILE A 86 1.50 -6.33 13.78
CA ILE A 86 1.22 -5.33 14.82
C ILE A 86 0.16 -4.39 14.28
N GLY A 87 -0.97 -4.23 14.95
CA GLY A 87 -1.98 -3.33 14.41
C GLY A 87 -3.16 -2.94 15.28
N ALA A 88 -3.79 -1.84 14.88
CA ALA A 88 -5.07 -1.38 15.38
C ALA A 88 -6.03 -1.36 14.19
N ARG A 89 -6.63 -2.50 13.88
CA ARG A 89 -7.43 -2.70 12.67
C ARG A 89 -8.91 -2.82 12.96
N VAL A 90 -9.72 -2.27 12.07
CA VAL A 90 -11.17 -2.46 12.07
C VAL A 90 -11.49 -3.58 11.10
N ASN A 91 -11.91 -4.74 11.60
CA ASN A 91 -12.06 -5.94 10.78
C ASN A 91 -13.37 -5.93 9.96
N PRO A 92 -13.50 -6.80 8.94
CA PRO A 92 -14.71 -6.88 8.13
C PRO A 92 -15.97 -7.09 8.98
N GLY A 93 -17.01 -6.30 8.72
CA GLY A 93 -18.27 -6.34 9.48
C GLY A 93 -18.25 -5.58 10.81
N ALA A 94 -17.09 -5.10 11.27
CA ALA A 94 -16.98 -4.23 12.44
C ALA A 94 -17.28 -2.76 12.08
N THR A 95 -17.64 -1.97 13.09
CA THR A 95 -17.83 -0.52 12.97
C THR A 95 -17.04 0.20 14.04
N GLY A 96 -16.20 1.18 13.66
CA GLY A 96 -15.37 1.96 14.57
C GLY A 96 -14.16 2.53 13.84
N ASP A 97 -13.50 3.52 14.43
CA ASP A 97 -12.29 4.11 13.86
C ASP A 97 -11.02 3.40 14.33
N ALA A 98 -10.10 3.13 13.39
CA ALA A 98 -8.75 2.70 13.71
C ALA A 98 -8.00 3.87 14.38
N GLN A 99 -7.48 3.62 15.57
CA GLN A 99 -6.76 4.59 16.37
C GLN A 99 -5.26 4.50 16.07
N ASN A 100 -4.50 5.35 16.75
CA ASN A 100 -3.11 5.57 16.40
C ASN A 100 -2.19 4.44 16.88
N LEU A 101 -1.19 4.17 16.05
CA LEU A 101 -0.07 3.29 16.37
C LEU A 101 1.22 4.11 16.31
N THR A 102 1.99 4.10 17.39
CA THR A 102 3.30 4.78 17.46
C THR A 102 4.39 3.77 17.77
N ILE A 103 5.44 3.79 16.94
CA ILE A 103 6.67 3.01 17.13
C ILE A 103 7.83 3.97 17.28
N ASP A 104 8.52 3.89 18.41
CA ASP A 104 9.80 4.53 18.66
C ASP A 104 10.86 3.42 18.80
N ALA A 105 11.77 3.33 17.85
CA ALA A 105 12.77 2.27 17.83
C ALA A 105 14.18 2.70 17.42
N GLY A 106 15.20 1.98 17.88
CA GLY A 106 16.53 2.11 17.28
C GLY A 106 16.51 1.60 15.83
N ARG A 107 15.96 0.41 15.61
CA ARG A 107 15.79 -0.22 14.30
C ARG A 107 14.43 -0.91 14.19
N LEU A 108 13.76 -0.73 13.06
CA LEU A 108 12.51 -1.42 12.72
C LEU A 108 12.73 -2.33 11.52
N VAL A 109 12.31 -3.60 11.64
CA VAL A 109 12.36 -4.58 10.56
C VAL A 109 10.99 -5.20 10.35
N ALA A 110 10.47 -5.16 9.12
CA ALA A 110 9.35 -5.96 8.69
C ALA A 110 9.78 -6.85 7.51
N ARG A 111 9.68 -8.18 7.67
CA ARG A 111 10.23 -9.12 6.69
C ARG A 111 9.37 -10.36 6.48
N ASP A 112 9.49 -10.97 5.31
CA ASP A 112 8.94 -12.30 4.98
C ASP A 112 7.42 -12.40 5.19
N GLY A 113 6.71 -11.30 4.94
CA GLY A 113 5.27 -11.17 5.13
C GLY A 113 4.85 -10.40 6.38
N GLY A 114 5.77 -9.90 7.20
CA GLY A 114 5.44 -9.13 8.40
C GLY A 114 4.77 -7.79 8.11
N GLN A 115 3.72 -7.45 8.88
CA GLN A 115 2.88 -6.28 8.62
C GLN A 115 2.66 -5.42 9.86
N ILE A 116 2.68 -4.10 9.67
CA ILE A 116 2.31 -3.12 10.69
C ILE A 116 1.20 -2.25 10.14
N SER A 117 0.04 -2.22 10.80
CA SER A 117 -1.18 -1.68 10.20
C SER A 117 -2.12 -0.95 11.15
N VAL A 118 -2.67 0.17 10.67
CA VAL A 118 -3.81 0.89 11.27
C VAL A 118 -4.96 0.99 10.28
N SER A 119 -5.15 -0.08 9.50
CA SER A 119 -6.10 -0.14 8.38
C SER A 119 -7.52 -0.47 8.83
N THR A 120 -8.50 -0.13 7.99
CA THR A 120 -9.92 -0.46 8.19
C THR A 120 -10.44 -1.30 7.04
N ALA A 121 -11.01 -2.46 7.35
CA ALA A 121 -11.73 -3.34 6.44
C ALA A 121 -13.25 -3.41 6.71
N GLY A 122 -13.72 -2.72 7.75
CA GLY A 122 -15.14 -2.54 8.10
C GLY A 122 -15.65 -1.12 7.85
N ALA A 123 -16.49 -0.61 8.74
CA ALA A 123 -16.98 0.77 8.67
C ALA A 123 -16.23 1.67 9.66
N GLY A 124 -15.43 2.60 9.16
CA GLY A 124 -14.73 3.62 9.92
C GLY A 124 -13.43 4.08 9.25
N ASN A 125 -12.82 5.11 9.79
CA ASN A 125 -11.58 5.69 9.26
C ASN A 125 -10.38 4.82 9.62
N ALA A 126 -9.39 4.77 8.73
CA ALA A 126 -8.07 4.22 9.06
C ALA A 126 -7.27 5.23 9.92
N GLY A 127 -6.36 4.72 10.74
CA GLY A 127 -5.66 5.50 11.76
C GLY A 127 -4.38 6.20 11.27
N GLN A 128 -3.68 6.84 12.20
CA GLN A 128 -2.33 7.34 11.97
C GLN A 128 -1.30 6.33 12.48
N LEU A 129 -0.40 5.93 11.59
CA LEU A 129 0.82 5.20 11.93
C LEU A 129 1.98 6.18 11.99
N THR A 130 2.62 6.30 13.15
CA THR A 130 3.83 7.11 13.35
C THR A 130 5.00 6.20 13.66
N VAL A 131 6.04 6.24 12.83
CA VAL A 131 7.26 5.46 13.00
C VAL A 131 8.45 6.40 13.11
N GLN A 132 9.06 6.42 14.29
CA GLN A 132 10.34 7.06 14.54
C GLN A 132 11.38 5.96 14.76
N ALA A 133 12.33 5.83 13.84
CA ALA A 133 13.44 4.90 14.02
C ALA A 133 14.73 5.39 13.39
N ASN A 134 15.91 4.98 13.84
CA ASN A 134 17.13 5.35 13.14
C ASN A 134 17.26 4.62 11.80
N GLU A 135 16.83 3.36 11.77
CA GLU A 135 16.90 2.47 10.60
C GLU A 135 15.58 1.73 10.43
N ILE A 136 15.06 1.71 9.20
CA ILE A 136 13.85 0.98 8.82
C ILE A 136 14.19 0.08 7.63
N GLU A 137 13.92 -1.21 7.76
CA GLU A 137 14.09 -2.21 6.71
C GLU A 137 12.78 -2.95 6.49
N LEU A 138 12.20 -2.78 5.30
CA LEU A 138 11.01 -3.51 4.86
C LEU A 138 11.43 -4.41 3.69
N ILE A 139 11.27 -5.72 3.85
CA ILE A 139 11.88 -6.69 2.94
C ILE A 139 10.89 -7.81 2.60
N GLY A 140 10.71 -8.07 1.32
CA GLY A 140 10.05 -9.28 0.87
C GLY A 140 8.53 -9.24 0.93
N VAL A 141 7.94 -10.38 0.62
CA VAL A 141 6.50 -10.65 0.64
C VAL A 141 6.24 -11.97 1.36
N ASN A 142 5.01 -12.18 1.79
CA ASN A 142 4.51 -13.46 2.26
C ASN A 142 4.68 -14.51 1.14
N PRO A 143 5.42 -15.60 1.39
CA PRO A 143 5.75 -16.58 0.36
C PRO A 143 4.55 -17.45 -0.08
N ILE A 144 3.44 -17.45 0.65
CA ILE A 144 2.25 -18.25 0.36
C ILE A 144 1.26 -17.47 -0.52
N ASN A 145 0.89 -16.26 -0.11
CA ASN A 145 -0.16 -15.47 -0.77
C ASN A 145 0.37 -14.24 -1.51
N GLY A 146 1.67 -13.93 -1.41
CA GLY A 146 2.29 -12.78 -2.07
C GLY A 146 2.00 -11.43 -1.42
N SER A 147 1.29 -11.38 -0.28
CA SER A 147 1.03 -10.14 0.45
C SER A 147 2.34 -9.47 0.87
N PRO A 148 2.52 -8.16 0.63
CA PRO A 148 3.78 -7.50 0.92
C PRO A 148 4.06 -7.39 2.43
N SER A 149 5.34 -7.42 2.79
CA SER A 149 5.79 -6.92 4.10
C SER A 149 5.72 -5.40 4.08
N GLY A 150 5.33 -4.76 5.17
CA GLY A 150 5.14 -3.32 5.08
C GLY A 150 4.43 -2.60 6.20
N LEU A 151 4.18 -1.32 5.92
CA LEU A 151 3.44 -0.38 6.75
C LEU A 151 2.15 0.01 6.02
N PHE A 152 1.00 -0.11 6.69
CA PHE A 152 -0.30 0.07 6.07
C PHE A 152 -1.23 0.96 6.91
N ALA A 153 -1.86 1.94 6.27
CA ALA A 153 -2.88 2.79 6.87
C ALA A 153 -4.01 3.01 5.85
N VAL A 154 -4.58 1.92 5.36
CA VAL A 154 -5.52 1.94 4.22
C VAL A 154 -6.93 1.56 4.65
N VAL A 155 -7.92 2.05 3.91
CA VAL A 155 -9.27 1.49 3.93
C VAL A 155 -9.37 0.42 2.84
N VAL A 156 -9.58 -0.84 3.21
CA VAL A 156 -9.59 -1.97 2.27
C VAL A 156 -10.80 -1.85 1.33
N THR A 157 -10.71 -2.44 0.13
CA THR A 157 -11.84 -2.47 -0.83
C THR A 157 -13.12 -2.97 -0.16
N ASP A 158 -14.24 -2.30 -0.44
CA ASP A 158 -15.57 -2.55 0.14
C ASP A 158 -15.78 -2.11 1.61
N ALA A 159 -14.76 -1.57 2.26
CA ALA A 159 -14.89 -0.84 3.53
C ALA A 159 -15.37 0.60 3.30
N THR A 160 -15.90 1.23 4.34
CA THR A 160 -16.34 2.63 4.30
C THR A 160 -15.54 3.47 5.28
N GLY A 161 -14.85 4.50 4.81
CA GLY A 161 -14.06 5.37 5.66
C GLY A 161 -13.12 6.26 4.88
N THR A 162 -12.38 7.08 5.61
CA THR A 162 -11.25 7.84 5.06
C THR A 162 -9.96 7.05 5.27
N ASP A 163 -9.08 7.07 4.28
CA ASP A 163 -7.73 6.54 4.42
C ASP A 163 -6.95 7.20 5.56
N GLY A 164 -6.05 6.42 6.13
CA GLY A 164 -5.20 6.82 7.23
C GLY A 164 -3.95 7.51 6.73
N SER A 165 -3.00 7.71 7.63
CA SER A 165 -1.74 8.37 7.29
C SER A 165 -0.55 7.63 7.90
N ILE A 166 0.60 7.78 7.25
CA ILE A 166 1.86 7.19 7.70
C ILE A 166 2.90 8.31 7.78
N ASP A 167 3.38 8.60 8.99
CA ASP A 167 4.48 9.52 9.26
C ASP A 167 5.73 8.72 9.62
N ILE A 168 6.80 8.89 8.83
CA ILE A 168 8.06 8.17 8.99
C ILE A 168 9.18 9.16 9.21
N GLN A 169 9.83 9.04 10.36
CA GLN A 169 11.03 9.77 10.75
C GLN A 169 12.17 8.78 10.88
N THR A 170 13.10 8.84 9.94
CA THR A 170 14.26 7.94 9.96
C THR A 170 15.52 8.55 9.38
N ASN A 171 16.66 8.00 9.79
CA ASN A 171 17.92 8.25 9.11
C ASN A 171 17.99 7.36 7.87
N SER A 172 17.64 6.08 7.95
CA SER A 172 17.74 5.13 6.83
C SER A 172 16.42 4.41 6.58
N LEU A 173 15.99 4.36 5.33
CA LEU A 173 14.81 3.59 4.89
C LEU A 173 15.20 2.71 3.70
N ALA A 174 15.07 1.39 3.87
CA ALA A 174 15.28 0.40 2.82
C ALA A 174 13.98 -0.36 2.55
N LEU A 175 13.53 -0.37 1.29
CA LEU A 175 12.43 -1.19 0.79
C LEU A 175 12.98 -2.11 -0.30
N THR A 176 12.92 -3.43 -0.09
CA THR A 176 13.41 -4.42 -1.06
C THR A 176 12.43 -5.58 -1.23
N ASP A 177 12.63 -6.33 -2.33
CA ASP A 177 11.98 -7.62 -2.58
C ASP A 177 10.44 -7.62 -2.54
N GLY A 178 9.83 -6.49 -2.93
CA GLY A 178 8.35 -6.35 -3.01
C GLY A 178 7.70 -5.78 -1.76
N ALA A 179 8.47 -5.38 -0.75
CA ALA A 179 7.94 -4.67 0.41
C ALA A 179 7.27 -3.35 0.04
N THR A 180 6.24 -2.96 0.81
CA THR A 180 5.35 -1.85 0.46
C THR A 180 5.08 -0.93 1.66
N ILE A 181 4.88 0.35 1.40
CA ILE A 181 4.27 1.31 2.34
C ILE A 181 3.04 1.87 1.63
N ALA A 182 1.86 1.75 2.24
CA ALA A 182 0.62 2.24 1.63
C ALA A 182 -0.26 2.93 2.67
N ALA A 183 -0.66 4.16 2.35
CA ALA A 183 -1.59 4.97 3.13
C ALA A 183 -2.81 5.39 2.29
N ASN A 184 -3.00 4.75 1.14
CA ASN A 184 -4.07 5.04 0.19
C ASN A 184 -4.73 3.73 -0.23
N SER A 185 -6.06 3.79 -0.27
CA SER A 185 -6.89 2.88 -1.02
C SER A 185 -7.11 3.46 -2.42
N ASP A 186 -7.59 2.68 -3.38
CA ASP A 186 -8.02 3.21 -4.69
C ASP A 186 -9.24 4.17 -4.60
N GLN A 187 -9.64 4.60 -3.39
CA GLN A 187 -10.70 5.57 -3.14
C GLN A 187 -10.12 6.99 -3.08
N ALA A 188 -10.78 7.90 -3.80
CA ALA A 188 -10.27 9.22 -4.19
C ALA A 188 -10.15 10.27 -3.06
N ALA A 189 -9.33 10.04 -2.03
CA ALA A 189 -8.94 11.05 -1.05
C ALA A 189 -7.43 11.35 -1.10
N PRO A 190 -7.00 12.63 -1.01
CA PRO A 190 -5.58 12.98 -1.00
C PRO A 190 -4.98 12.74 0.39
N THR A 191 -4.03 11.79 0.54
CA THR A 191 -3.30 11.60 1.80
C THR A 191 -1.78 11.56 1.62
N GLN A 192 -1.06 12.08 2.62
CA GLN A 192 0.37 12.37 2.60
C GLN A 192 1.17 11.21 3.19
N VAL A 193 2.01 10.55 2.39
CA VAL A 193 3.17 9.82 2.91
C VAL A 193 4.28 10.85 3.13
N THR A 194 4.45 11.31 4.37
CA THR A 194 5.54 12.22 4.71
C THR A 194 6.72 11.39 5.19
N SER A 195 7.76 11.30 4.37
CA SER A 195 9.06 10.79 4.82
C SER A 195 9.98 11.99 5.05
N THR A 196 10.40 12.19 6.29
CA THR A 196 11.43 13.19 6.61
C THR A 196 12.73 12.45 6.85
N LEU A 197 13.61 12.46 5.85
CA LEU A 197 14.99 12.00 6.03
C LEU A 197 15.71 13.03 6.91
N MET A 198 16.21 12.59 8.07
CA MET A 198 17.13 13.41 8.86
C MET A 198 18.40 13.68 8.02
N PRO A 199 19.11 14.81 8.21
CA PRO A 199 20.04 15.39 7.22
C PRO A 199 21.34 14.61 6.91
N ALA A 200 21.39 13.28 7.06
CA ALA A 200 22.63 12.50 6.94
C ALA A 200 22.55 11.16 6.17
N ALA A 201 21.58 10.90 5.27
CA ALA A 201 21.51 9.57 4.64
C ALA A 201 21.17 9.50 3.15
N ASN A 202 21.91 8.61 2.47
CA ASN A 202 21.74 8.19 1.08
C ASN A 202 20.44 7.40 0.89
N CYS A 203 19.49 7.97 0.16
CA CYS A 203 18.33 7.23 -0.31
C CYS A 203 18.76 6.33 -1.50
N LYS A 204 18.76 5.01 -1.32
CA LYS A 204 19.03 4.06 -2.41
C LYS A 204 17.71 3.42 -2.83
N LEU A 205 16.92 4.14 -3.62
CA LEU A 205 15.74 3.59 -4.30
C LEU A 205 16.19 2.72 -5.49
N PRO A 206 15.93 1.40 -5.52
CA PRO A 206 16.03 0.65 -6.76
C PRO A 206 14.84 1.03 -7.65
N ILE A 207 15.14 1.69 -8.77
CA ILE A 207 14.17 1.94 -9.84
C ILE A 207 13.81 0.58 -10.45
N ALA A 208 12.66 0.01 -10.04
CA ALA A 208 12.07 -1.11 -10.74
C ALA A 208 11.53 -0.61 -12.09
N THR A 209 12.02 -1.18 -13.17
CA THR A 209 11.62 -0.91 -14.55
C THR A 209 10.17 -1.33 -14.78
N SER A 210 9.22 -0.41 -14.60
CA SER A 210 7.90 -0.35 -15.23
C SER A 210 7.39 1.10 -15.08
N PRO A 211 6.66 1.67 -16.07
CA PRO A 211 6.60 3.12 -16.25
C PRO A 211 5.63 3.75 -15.24
N LEU A 212 6.10 4.07 -14.05
CA LEU A 212 5.48 5.06 -13.19
C LEU A 212 6.11 6.41 -13.53
N LEU A 213 5.32 7.27 -14.18
CA LEU A 213 5.71 8.62 -14.56
C LEU A 213 5.90 9.45 -13.29
N LEU A 214 7.15 9.63 -12.89
CA LEU A 214 7.57 10.51 -11.80
C LEU A 214 7.38 11.98 -12.24
N SER A 215 6.25 12.59 -11.88
CA SER A 215 6.00 14.02 -12.12
C SER A 215 6.53 14.84 -10.94
N VAL A 216 7.77 15.32 -11.05
CA VAL A 216 8.35 16.28 -10.09
C VAL A 216 7.82 17.67 -10.41
N ARG A 217 6.78 18.14 -9.72
CA ARG A 217 6.40 19.56 -9.77
C ARG A 217 7.26 20.35 -8.79
N ARG A 218 8.13 21.22 -9.32
CA ARG A 218 8.67 22.36 -8.54
C ARG A 218 7.54 23.38 -8.38
N GLU A 219 7.12 23.65 -7.15
CA GLU A 219 6.48 24.93 -6.85
C GLU A 219 7.60 25.96 -6.70
N GLU A 220 7.88 26.72 -7.77
CA GLU A 220 8.64 27.96 -7.61
C GLU A 220 7.70 29.06 -7.10
N PRO A 221 8.05 29.77 -6.01
CA PRO A 221 7.33 30.98 -5.65
C PRO A 221 7.60 32.06 -6.71
N LEU A 222 6.53 32.63 -7.25
CA LEU A 222 6.58 33.76 -8.19
C LEU A 222 7.22 34.97 -7.51
N ILE A 223 8.52 35.17 -7.72
CA ILE A 223 9.19 36.45 -7.51
C ILE A 223 9.68 36.95 -8.87
N SER A 224 8.95 37.92 -9.40
CA SER A 224 9.34 38.74 -10.54
C SER A 224 10.67 39.47 -10.25
N ARG A 225 11.71 39.18 -11.03
CA ARG A 225 12.67 40.17 -11.52
C ARG A 225 13.61 39.61 -12.60
N ARG A 226 13.92 40.50 -13.56
CA ARG A 226 14.77 40.31 -14.74
C ARG A 226 16.18 39.78 -14.40
N GLN A 227 16.69 38.95 -15.31
CA GLN A 227 18.08 38.48 -15.52
C GLN A 227 19.17 39.59 -15.46
N PRO A 228 20.52 39.33 -15.47
CA PRO A 228 21.24 38.12 -15.94
C PRO A 228 22.50 37.65 -15.16
N SER A 229 22.95 36.43 -15.51
CA SER A 229 24.32 35.87 -15.59
C SER A 229 25.41 36.21 -14.56
N SER A 230 25.92 35.13 -13.93
CA SER A 230 27.23 34.93 -13.26
C SER A 230 27.26 34.98 -11.71
N CYS A 231 28.03 34.04 -11.15
CA CYS A 231 28.45 33.83 -9.74
C CYS A 231 27.63 32.90 -8.82
N VAL A 232 28.08 31.64 -8.77
CA VAL A 232 28.64 30.88 -7.62
C VAL A 232 28.26 31.26 -6.16
N ALA A 233 27.92 30.18 -5.41
CA ALA A 233 28.03 29.93 -3.95
C ALA A 233 26.83 30.26 -3.02
N MET A 234 26.17 29.22 -2.51
CA MET A 234 26.33 28.68 -1.14
C MET A 234 25.08 27.92 -0.71
N ALA A 235 25.30 26.71 -0.19
CA ALA A 235 24.29 25.88 0.43
C ALA A 235 23.61 26.65 1.58
N THR A 236 22.28 26.72 1.54
CA THR A 236 21.47 26.88 2.75
C THR A 236 20.55 25.68 2.80
N SER A 237 20.77 24.85 3.81
CA SER A 237 20.06 23.61 4.06
C SER A 237 18.62 23.91 4.48
N ALA A 238 17.67 23.65 3.59
CA ALA A 238 16.27 23.47 3.97
C ALA A 238 15.96 21.96 3.84
N PRO A 239 15.27 21.33 4.81
CA PRO A 239 14.86 19.94 4.69
C PRO A 239 14.00 19.80 3.43
N THR A 240 14.45 18.98 2.50
CA THR A 240 13.74 18.74 1.25
C THR A 240 12.68 17.69 1.53
N SER A 241 11.45 18.11 1.78
CA SER A 241 10.31 17.20 1.85
C SER A 241 10.16 16.52 0.48
N LEU A 242 10.37 15.22 0.43
CA LEU A 242 10.11 14.43 -0.76
C LEU A 242 8.62 14.07 -0.78
N VAL A 243 7.84 14.80 -1.58
CA VAL A 243 6.42 14.48 -1.82
C VAL A 243 6.37 13.46 -2.97
N VAL A 244 6.01 12.22 -2.67
CA VAL A 244 5.73 11.21 -3.69
C VAL A 244 4.27 11.40 -4.13
N LEU A 245 4.06 12.07 -5.27
CA LEU A 245 2.75 12.17 -5.91
C LEU A 245 2.60 11.02 -6.91
N GLY A 246 1.74 10.05 -6.58
CA GLY A 246 1.27 9.06 -7.55
C GLY A 246 0.05 9.61 -8.30
N GLU A 247 0.21 9.97 -9.58
CA GLU A 247 -0.93 10.18 -10.48
C GLU A 247 -1.36 8.83 -11.05
N ALA A 248 -2.58 8.39 -10.78
CA ALA A 248 -3.19 7.27 -11.49
C ALA A 248 -3.59 7.75 -12.90
N ALA A 249 -2.92 7.20 -13.92
CA ALA A 249 -3.28 7.39 -15.31
C ALA A 249 -4.54 6.57 -15.63
N THR A 250 -5.70 7.21 -15.72
CA THR A 250 -6.83 6.68 -16.49
C THR A 250 -7.27 7.68 -17.54
N SER A 251 -6.78 7.45 -18.76
CA SER A 251 -7.30 7.99 -20.01
C SER A 251 -8.72 7.48 -20.26
N PRO A 252 -9.73 8.35 -20.47
CA PRO A 252 -10.88 7.99 -21.28
C PRO A 252 -10.56 8.45 -22.70
N SER A 253 -10.12 7.54 -23.57
CA SER A 253 -10.00 7.88 -24.99
C SER A 253 -11.41 7.89 -25.62
N PRO A 254 -11.95 9.03 -26.09
CA PRO A 254 -13.01 9.00 -27.09
C PRO A 254 -12.38 8.61 -28.43
N GLN A 255 -12.96 7.65 -29.13
CA GLN A 255 -12.54 7.35 -30.50
C GLN A 255 -12.93 8.52 -31.41
N ILE A 256 -11.97 9.42 -31.67
CA ILE A 256 -12.06 10.40 -32.75
C ILE A 256 -11.41 9.80 -33.99
N LEU A 257 -12.26 9.59 -34.99
CA LEU A 257 -11.98 9.13 -36.34
C LEU A 257 -11.12 10.17 -37.09
N CYS A 258 -9.88 9.83 -37.42
CA CYS A 258 -9.08 10.56 -38.42
C CYS A 258 -8.72 9.62 -39.57
N LEU A 259 -9.44 9.73 -40.69
CA LEU A 259 -9.05 9.21 -42.00
C LEU A 259 -7.90 10.05 -42.58
N PRO A 260 -6.81 9.45 -43.08
CA PRO A 260 -5.92 10.14 -44.00
C PRO A 260 -6.41 9.96 -45.45
N LEU A 261 -6.68 11.09 -46.10
CA LEU A 261 -6.76 11.25 -47.55
C LEU A 261 -5.34 11.22 -48.12
N MET A 262 -5.03 10.33 -49.07
CA MET A 262 -4.09 10.55 -50.20
C MET A 262 -4.03 9.28 -51.08
N THR A 263 -4.82 9.26 -52.15
CA THR A 263 -4.39 9.40 -53.57
C THR A 263 -3.59 8.21 -54.13
N ALA A 264 -4.25 7.41 -54.97
CA ALA A 264 -3.62 6.58 -55.99
C ALA A 264 -4.48 6.58 -57.28
N ILE A 265 -4.07 7.50 -58.18
CA ILE A 265 -3.94 7.43 -59.65
C ILE A 265 -4.86 6.44 -60.41
N PHE A 266 -5.64 7.01 -61.32
CA PHE A 266 -6.53 6.37 -62.28
C PHE A 266 -5.85 6.09 -63.63
N SER A 267 -6.30 5.01 -64.28
CA SER A 267 -6.37 4.73 -65.73
C SER A 267 -5.20 4.04 -66.47
N PRO A 268 -5.49 3.33 -67.59
CA PRO A 268 -6.69 2.53 -67.90
C PRO A 268 -6.40 1.22 -68.67
N LEU A 269 -7.46 0.44 -68.97
CA LEU A 269 -7.85 -0.03 -70.32
C LEU A 269 -8.16 -1.55 -70.47
N LEU A 270 -9.30 -1.84 -71.16
CA LEU A 270 -9.73 -3.11 -71.83
C LEU A 270 -10.09 -4.31 -70.89
N THR A 271 -11.11 -5.15 -71.07
CA THR A 271 -12.21 -5.34 -72.04
C THR A 271 -13.14 -6.45 -71.53
N MET A 272 -14.43 -6.36 -71.87
CA MET A 272 -15.41 -7.41 -72.18
C MET A 272 -15.59 -8.64 -71.28
N GLY A 273 -16.85 -8.87 -70.87
CA GLY A 273 -17.42 -10.23 -70.91
C GLY A 273 -18.50 -10.54 -69.87
N GLY A 274 -19.75 -10.66 -70.31
CA GLY A 274 -20.67 -11.68 -69.77
C GLY A 274 -21.80 -11.21 -68.87
N VAL A 275 -22.98 -11.03 -69.47
CA VAL A 275 -24.29 -10.90 -68.85
C VAL A 275 -24.94 -12.30 -68.69
N ALA A 276 -25.90 -12.38 -67.76
CA ALA A 276 -27.01 -13.35 -67.59
C ALA A 276 -26.81 -14.37 -66.43
N MET A 277 -27.46 -14.23 -65.27
CA MET A 277 -28.91 -14.33 -64.97
C MET A 277 -29.39 -15.79 -64.91
N SER A 278 -29.65 -16.31 -63.70
CA SER A 278 -30.78 -17.21 -63.45
C SER A 278 -31.06 -17.35 -61.95
N LEU A 279 -32.33 -17.16 -61.62
CA LEU A 279 -32.99 -17.26 -60.33
C LEU A 279 -33.69 -18.64 -60.31
N SER A 280 -33.53 -19.49 -59.30
CA SER A 280 -34.63 -20.35 -58.79
C SER A 280 -34.22 -21.27 -57.63
N THR A 281 -35.05 -21.18 -56.59
CA THR A 281 -35.42 -22.10 -55.50
C THR A 281 -35.02 -23.58 -55.56
N ARG A 282 -34.65 -24.16 -54.40
CA ARG A 282 -35.40 -25.26 -53.73
C ARG A 282 -34.80 -25.63 -52.36
N LEU A 283 -35.72 -25.97 -51.46
CA LEU A 283 -35.59 -26.33 -50.04
C LEU A 283 -35.39 -27.88 -49.89
N PRO A 284 -35.46 -28.48 -48.69
CA PRO A 284 -34.40 -29.22 -47.99
C PRO A 284 -34.58 -30.76 -47.99
N SER A 285 -33.64 -31.50 -47.40
CA SER A 285 -33.95 -32.85 -46.87
C SER A 285 -32.96 -33.33 -45.80
N LEU A 286 -33.50 -33.47 -44.60
CA LEU A 286 -33.14 -34.41 -43.53
C LEU A 286 -33.32 -35.86 -44.03
N VAL A 287 -32.37 -36.77 -43.76
CA VAL A 287 -32.64 -38.20 -43.48
C VAL A 287 -31.60 -38.73 -42.47
N LYS A 288 -32.10 -39.64 -41.63
CA LYS A 288 -31.65 -40.14 -40.33
C LYS A 288 -31.23 -41.61 -40.44
N THR A 289 -30.27 -42.06 -39.65
CA THR A 289 -30.07 -43.46 -39.17
C THR A 289 -29.18 -43.30 -37.93
N ILE A 290 -29.46 -43.76 -36.72
CA ILE A 290 -30.15 -44.95 -36.19
C ILE A 290 -31.04 -44.50 -35.01
#